data_AF-A0A238HGT1-F1
#
_entry.id   AF-A0A238HGT1-F1
#
_cell.length_a   1.000
_cell.length_b   1.000
_cell.length_c   1.000
_cell.angle_alpha   90.00
_cell.angle_beta   90.00
_cell.angle_gamma   90.00
#
_symmetry.space_group_name_H-M   'P 1'
#
loop_
_entity.id
_entity.type
_entity.pdbx_description
1 polymer ?
#
loop_
_entity_poly.entity_id
_entity_poly.type
_entity_poly.pdbx_seq_one_letter_code
_entity_poly.pdbx_strand_id
1 'polypeptide(L)'
;MKKALFVLLTASALFANAADKEPQIQSNSSSVTDNAFINSIAAASIGMGAKEPLAISETQANGKQTLIVSGSNGTTCRIPVANNHMTGISCK
;
A
#
# COMPACT_ATOMS: atom_id res chain seq x y z
N MET A 1 20.04 50.39 -21.97
CA MET A 1 20.75 49.08 -21.96
C MET A 1 20.90 48.62 -20.52
N LYS A 2 20.08 47.65 -20.08
CA LYS A 2 20.13 47.11 -18.71
C LYS A 2 20.24 45.60 -18.82
N LYS A 3 21.41 45.09 -18.44
CA LYS A 3 21.80 43.68 -18.45
C LYS A 3 20.95 42.96 -17.40
N ALA A 4 20.03 42.10 -17.83
CA ALA A 4 19.31 41.21 -16.94
C ALA A 4 20.18 39.94 -16.74
N LEU A 5 20.66 39.79 -15.51
CA LEU A 5 21.51 38.72 -15.05
C LEU A 5 20.70 37.42 -14.97
N PHE A 6 21.17 36.36 -15.63
CA PHE A 6 20.64 35.00 -15.52
C PHE A 6 20.83 34.49 -14.09
N VAL A 7 19.73 34.19 -13.39
CA VAL A 7 19.76 33.42 -12.14
C VAL A 7 19.40 31.98 -12.48
N LEU A 8 20.40 31.11 -12.54
CA LEU A 8 20.20 29.66 -12.53
C LEU A 8 19.68 29.27 -11.14
N LEU A 9 18.38 28.96 -11.02
CA LEU A 9 17.88 28.20 -9.88
C LEU A 9 18.26 26.74 -10.07
N THR A 10 19.35 26.32 -9.43
CA THR A 10 19.63 24.90 -9.21
C THR A 10 18.66 24.39 -8.16
N ALA A 11 17.48 23.96 -8.61
CA ALA A 11 16.55 23.19 -7.80
C ALA A 11 17.25 21.90 -7.38
N SER A 12 17.72 21.89 -6.15
CA SER A 12 18.27 20.71 -5.48
C SER A 12 17.09 19.77 -5.30
N ALA A 13 16.94 18.83 -6.23
CA ALA A 13 16.05 17.70 -6.06
C ALA A 13 16.58 16.91 -4.86
N LEU A 14 16.01 17.20 -3.68
CA LEU A 14 16.08 16.31 -2.54
C LEU A 14 15.35 15.04 -2.98
N PHE A 15 16.11 14.09 -3.53
CA PHE A 15 15.67 12.71 -3.61
C PHE A 15 15.48 12.24 -2.18
N ALA A 16 14.26 12.42 -1.68
CA ALA A 16 13.79 11.75 -0.50
C ALA A 16 13.97 10.26 -0.79
N ASN A 17 15.00 9.67 -0.18
CA ASN A 17 15.13 8.24 -0.09
C ASN A 17 13.94 7.80 0.77
N ALA A 18 12.83 7.46 0.11
CA ALA A 18 11.71 6.81 0.73
C ALA A 18 12.23 5.44 1.18
N ALA A 19 12.77 5.38 2.38
CA ALA A 19 12.84 4.13 3.11
C ALA A 19 11.39 3.63 3.16
N ASP A 20 11.11 2.51 2.46
CA ASP A 20 9.80 1.88 2.47
C ASP A 20 9.41 1.65 3.93
N LYS A 21 8.54 2.53 4.42
CA LYS A 21 8.03 2.49 5.78
C LYS A 21 7.22 1.19 5.88
N GLU A 22 7.59 0.32 6.82
CA GLU A 22 6.81 -0.87 7.12
C GLU A 22 5.36 -0.46 7.43
N PRO A 23 4.35 -1.02 6.71
CA PRO A 23 2.96 -0.65 6.90
C PRO A 23 2.49 -0.89 8.34
N GLN A 24 1.77 0.07 8.91
CA GLN A 24 1.19 -0.06 10.24
C GLN A 24 -0.06 -0.94 10.19
N ILE A 25 0.08 -2.21 10.58
CA ILE A 25 -1.02 -3.16 10.66
C ILE A 25 -1.49 -3.25 12.12
N GLN A 26 -2.71 -2.81 12.39
CA GLN A 26 -3.32 -2.86 13.72
C GLN A 26 -3.77 -4.28 14.09
N SER A 27 -4.27 -5.04 13.11
CA SER A 27 -4.76 -6.40 13.34
C SER A 27 -4.69 -7.22 12.06
N ASN A 28 -4.32 -8.49 12.19
CA ASN A 28 -4.40 -9.48 11.11
C ASN A 28 -5.08 -10.75 11.65
N SER A 29 -6.27 -11.06 11.12
CA SER A 29 -7.01 -12.28 11.45
C SER A 29 -7.06 -13.27 10.27
N SER A 30 -6.22 -13.08 9.25
CA SER A 30 -6.08 -14.02 8.14
C SER A 30 -5.24 -15.23 8.54
N SER A 31 -5.39 -16.31 7.79
CA SER A 31 -4.58 -17.53 7.90
C SER A 31 -3.19 -17.41 7.28
N VAL A 32 -2.87 -16.27 6.66
CA VAL A 32 -1.57 -16.03 6.02
C VAL A 32 -0.50 -15.77 7.07
N THR A 33 0.54 -16.60 7.08
CA THR A 33 1.66 -16.56 8.03
C THR A 33 2.90 -15.87 7.48
N ASP A 34 2.95 -15.61 6.18
CA ASP A 34 4.07 -14.92 5.53
C ASP A 34 3.97 -13.40 5.73
N ASN A 35 4.79 -12.88 6.64
CA ASN A 35 4.82 -11.45 6.95
C ASN A 35 5.27 -10.59 5.76
N ALA A 36 6.19 -11.08 4.91
CA ALA A 36 6.63 -10.33 3.74
C ALA A 36 5.49 -10.18 2.73
N PHE A 37 4.69 -11.23 2.56
CA PHE A 37 3.50 -11.19 1.72
C PHE A 37 2.42 -10.27 2.31
N ILE A 38 2.18 -10.32 3.62
CA ILE A 38 1.26 -9.42 4.32
C ILE A 38 1.67 -7.95 4.15
N ASN A 39 2.95 -7.63 4.32
CA ASN A 39 3.46 -6.27 4.16
C ASN A 39 3.36 -5.81 2.69
N SER A 40 3.56 -6.71 1.73
CA SER A 40 3.37 -6.42 0.30
C SER A 40 1.91 -6.07 -0.02
N ILE A 41 0.94 -6.81 0.55
CA ILE A 41 -0.50 -6.52 0.39
C ILE A 41 -0.88 -5.19 1.04
N ALA A 42 -0.35 -4.93 2.24
CA ALA A 42 -0.58 -3.69 2.97
C ALA A 42 -0.04 -2.47 2.20
N ALA A 43 1.20 -2.54 1.70
CA ALA A 43 1.80 -1.51 0.88
C ALA A 43 1.01 -1.26 -0.42
N ALA A 44 0.59 -2.33 -1.11
CA ALA A 44 -0.25 -2.21 -2.30
C ALA A 44 -1.60 -1.53 -1.99
N SER A 45 -2.22 -1.87 -0.86
CA SER A 45 -3.48 -1.26 -0.41
C SER A 45 -3.32 0.23 -0.10
N ILE A 46 -2.19 0.62 0.51
CA ILE A 46 -1.85 2.04 0.75
C ILE A 46 -1.66 2.78 -0.58
N GLY A 47 -0.94 2.17 -1.54
CA GLY A 47 -0.76 2.72 -2.89
C GLY A 47 -2.08 2.93 -3.64
N MET A 48 -3.10 2.14 -3.30
CA MET A 48 -4.46 2.28 -3.83
C MET A 48 -5.37 3.25 -3.05
N GLY A 49 -4.85 3.88 -1.98
CA GLY A 49 -5.55 4.93 -1.23
C GLY A 49 -6.02 4.54 0.17
N ALA A 50 -5.79 3.30 0.63
CA ALA A 50 -6.06 2.96 2.03
C ALA A 50 -5.12 3.74 2.96
N LYS A 51 -5.65 4.19 4.11
CA LYS A 51 -4.86 4.89 5.12
C LYS A 51 -4.58 4.01 6.32
N GLU A 52 -3.39 4.18 6.86
CA GLU A 52 -2.96 3.50 8.08
C GLU A 52 -3.70 4.02 9.32
N PRO A 53 -3.81 3.21 10.39
CA PRO A 53 -3.43 1.80 10.43
C PRO A 53 -4.40 0.91 9.63
N LEU A 54 -3.90 -0.24 9.19
CA LEU A 54 -4.64 -1.21 8.40
C LEU A 54 -5.13 -2.38 9.28
N ALA A 55 -6.32 -2.89 8.95
CA ALA A 55 -6.83 -4.16 9.47
C ALA A 55 -6.96 -5.17 8.33
N ILE A 56 -6.45 -6.38 8.54
CA ILE A 56 -6.47 -7.46 7.55
C ILE A 56 -7.37 -8.58 8.08
N SER A 57 -8.33 -8.98 7.26
CA SER A 57 -9.16 -10.16 7.48
C SER A 57 -9.22 -11.02 6.23
N GLU A 58 -9.83 -12.19 6.34
CA GLU A 58 -9.91 -13.17 5.27
C GLU A 58 -11.35 -13.58 5.02
N THR A 59 -11.68 -13.77 3.75
CA THR A 59 -12.95 -14.36 3.30
C THR A 59 -12.70 -15.30 2.13
N GLN A 60 -13.63 -16.23 1.93
CA GLN A 60 -13.70 -17.02 0.70
C GLN A 60 -14.66 -16.34 -0.28
N ALA A 61 -14.22 -16.10 -1.51
CA ALA A 61 -15.05 -15.59 -2.59
C ALA A 61 -14.86 -16.47 -3.83
N ASN A 62 -15.94 -17.06 -4.34
CA ASN A 62 -15.92 -17.95 -5.51
C ASN A 62 -14.90 -19.11 -5.40
N GLY A 63 -14.78 -19.70 -4.21
CA GLY A 63 -13.83 -20.78 -3.93
C GLY A 63 -12.36 -20.33 -3.87
N LYS A 64 -12.09 -19.03 -3.89
CA LYS A 64 -10.74 -18.46 -3.76
C LYS A 64 -10.60 -17.71 -2.44
N GLN A 65 -9.43 -17.86 -1.85
CA GLN A 65 -9.01 -17.03 -0.72
C GLN A 65 -8.94 -15.57 -1.14
N THR A 66 -9.56 -14.70 -0.36
CA THR A 66 -9.57 -13.26 -0.59
C THR A 66 -9.28 -12.55 0.71
N LEU A 67 -8.20 -11.78 0.74
CA LEU A 67 -7.89 -10.91 1.85
C LEU A 67 -8.64 -9.60 1.72
N ILE A 68 -9.16 -9.12 2.85
CA ILE A 68 -9.85 -7.85 2.98
C ILE A 68 -8.96 -6.95 3.82
N VAL A 69 -8.50 -5.85 3.24
CA VAL A 69 -7.69 -4.84 3.92
C VAL A 69 -8.53 -3.59 4.09
N SER A 70 -8.77 -3.21 5.33
CA SER A 70 -9.52 -2.01 5.69
C SER A 70 -8.56 -0.95 6.23
N GLY A 71 -8.56 0.21 5.59
CA GLY A 71 -7.86 1.40 6.08
C GLY A 71 -8.68 2.19 7.08
N SER A 72 -8.00 2.98 7.92
CA SER A 72 -8.61 3.86 8.91
C SER A 72 -9.56 4.91 8.32
N ASN A 73 -9.39 5.23 7.03
CA ASN A 73 -10.22 6.16 6.28
C ASN A 73 -11.48 5.51 5.67
N GLY A 74 -11.76 4.24 5.97
CA GLY A 74 -12.92 3.50 5.44
C GLY A 74 -12.69 2.85 4.07
N THR A 75 -11.56 3.13 3.40
CA THR A 75 -11.18 2.43 2.17
C THR A 75 -11.02 0.95 2.44
N THR A 76 -11.64 0.12 1.61
CA THR A 76 -11.57 -1.34 1.74
C THR A 76 -11.08 -1.97 0.45
N CYS A 77 -9.92 -2.61 0.52
CA CYS A 77 -9.32 -3.36 -0.56
C CYS A 77 -9.67 -4.85 -0.46
N ARG A 78 -10.10 -5.43 -1.58
CA ARG A 78 -10.28 -6.88 -1.76
C ARG A 78 -9.13 -7.40 -2.61
N ILE A 79 -8.38 -8.35 -2.08
CA ILE A 79 -7.22 -8.95 -2.72
C ILE A 79 -7.45 -10.46 -2.82
N PRO A 80 -7.92 -10.98 -3.97
CA PRO A 80 -7.93 -12.41 -4.20
C PRO A 80 -6.49 -12.93 -4.23
N VAL A 81 -6.24 -14.02 -3.52
CA VAL A 81 -4.92 -14.64 -3.37
C VAL A 81 -4.95 -16.09 -3.82
N ALA A 82 -3.86 -16.54 -4.43
CA ALA A 82 -3.64 -17.93 -4.81
C ALA A 82 -2.16 -18.27 -4.59
N ASN A 83 -1.87 -19.36 -3.89
CA ASN A 83 -0.49 -19.80 -3.59
C ASN A 83 0.39 -18.68 -3.00
N ASN A 84 -0.11 -17.91 -2.03
CA ASN A 84 0.58 -16.74 -1.44
C ASN A 84 0.95 -15.63 -2.44
N HIS A 85 0.24 -15.52 -3.56
CA HIS A 85 0.42 -14.46 -4.54
C HIS A 85 -0.89 -13.69 -4.71
N MET A 86 -0.80 -12.36 -4.86
CA MET A 86 -1.95 -11.52 -5.22
C MET A 86 -2.33 -11.79 -6.68
N THR A 87 -3.59 -12.13 -6.95
CA THR A 87 -4.09 -12.28 -8.32
C THR A 87 -4.80 -11.02 -8.84
N GLY A 88 -4.98 -10.02 -7.98
CA GLY A 88 -5.59 -8.73 -8.28
C GLY A 88 -5.86 -7.93 -7.01
N ILE A 89 -6.22 -6.65 -7.18
CA ILE A 89 -6.62 -5.77 -6.07
C ILE A 89 -7.76 -4.86 -6.54
N SER A 90 -8.76 -4.68 -5.68
CA SER A 90 -9.86 -3.74 -5.91
C SER A 90 -10.18 -3.01 -4.62
N CYS A 91 -10.01 -1.69 -4.62
CA CYS A 91 -10.28 -0.82 -3.47
C CYS A 91 -11.44 0.11 -3.77
N LYS A 92 -12.25 0.38 -2.75
CA LYS A 92 -13.36 1.33 -2.78
C LYS A 92 -13.41 2.13 -1.50
#